data_AF-A0A7K8I2Y9-F1
#
_entry.id   AF-A0A7K8I2Y9-F1
#
_cell.length_a   1.000
_cell.length_b   1.000
_cell.length_c   1.000
_cell.angle_alpha   90.00
_cell.angle_beta   90.00
_cell.angle_gamma   90.00
#
_symmetry.space_group_name_H-M   'P 1'
#
loop_
_entity.id
_entity.type
_entity.pdbx_description
1 polymer ?
#
loop_
_entity_poly.entity_id
_entity_poly.type
_entity_poly.pdbx_seq_one_letter_code
_entity_poly.pdbx_strand_id
1 'polypeptide(L)'
;DILGEEDEQDRVPLHKLKLLGESEELRGLLLNPHLRQLLLSVDQAQDKSSLVRKFMQEPLFVEFADCCLRIVEPPEKENVLPE
;
A
#
# COMPACT_ATOMS: atom_id res chain seq x y z
N ASP A 1 19.18 8.79 -15.00
CA ASP A 1 18.24 8.53 -13.90
C ASP A 1 17.84 9.82 -13.21
N ILE A 2 16.72 10.40 -13.61
CA ILE A 2 16.09 11.49 -12.86
C ILE A 2 14.68 10.99 -12.60
N LEU A 3 14.52 10.20 -11.54
CA LEU A 3 13.23 10.20 -10.85
C LEU A 3 13.14 11.60 -10.26
N GLY A 4 12.11 12.35 -10.64
CA GLY A 4 11.97 13.74 -10.20
C GLY A 4 11.81 13.78 -8.69
N GLU A 5 12.16 14.90 -8.06
CA GLU A 5 11.99 15.09 -6.60
C GLU A 5 10.50 14.97 -6.16
N GLU A 6 9.58 15.01 -7.14
CA GLU A 6 8.17 14.66 -7.05
C GLU A 6 7.91 13.14 -6.79
N ASP A 7 8.64 12.23 -7.45
CA ASP A 7 8.50 10.77 -7.26
C ASP A 7 8.98 10.30 -5.86
N GLU A 8 9.83 11.10 -5.20
CA GLU A 8 10.39 10.77 -3.89
C GLU A 8 9.40 11.04 -2.75
N GLN A 9 8.43 11.94 -2.95
CA GLN A 9 7.36 12.22 -2.00
C GLN A 9 6.33 11.09 -1.92
N ASP A 10 6.10 10.38 -3.04
CA ASP A 10 5.20 9.22 -3.09
C ASP A 10 5.81 7.94 -2.50
N ARG A 11 7.11 7.98 -2.15
CA ARG A 11 7.79 6.84 -1.52
C ARG A 11 7.59 6.85 -0.02
N VAL A 12 7.10 5.72 0.50
CA VAL A 12 7.03 5.51 1.94
C VAL A 12 8.45 5.33 2.50
N PRO A 13 8.88 6.15 3.48
CA PRO A 13 10.20 6.02 4.08
C PRO A 13 10.32 4.73 4.92
N LEU A 14 11.54 4.18 4.97
CA LEU A 14 11.81 2.89 5.64
C LEU A 14 11.33 2.81 7.10
N HIS A 15 11.36 3.92 7.84
CA HIS A 15 10.89 3.93 9.22
C HIS A 15 9.37 3.69 9.31
N LYS A 16 8.57 4.23 8.38
CA LYS A 16 7.12 3.98 8.30
C LYS A 16 6.83 2.56 7.83
N LEU A 17 7.63 2.02 6.91
CA LEU A 17 7.50 0.63 6.48
C LEU A 17 7.71 -0.37 7.64
N LYS A 18 8.55 -0.03 8.63
CA LYS A 18 8.72 -0.86 9.83
C LYS A 18 7.46 -0.88 10.70
N LEU A 19 6.71 0.23 10.76
CA LEU A 19 5.45 0.32 11.52
C LEU A 19 4.38 -0.65 10.98
N LEU A 20 4.40 -0.94 9.67
CA LEU A 20 3.52 -1.96 9.08
C LEU A 20 3.72 -3.33 9.76
N GLY A 21 4.96 -3.67 10.12
CA GLY A 21 5.29 -4.92 10.80
C GLY A 21 4.86 -4.97 12.27
N GLU A 22 4.55 -3.84 12.89
CA GLU A 22 4.05 -3.76 14.27
C GLU A 22 2.53 -3.89 14.36
N SER A 23 1.81 -3.65 13.24
CA SER A 23 0.35 -3.77 13.18
C SER A 23 -0.11 -5.22 13.21
N GLU A 24 -0.83 -5.60 14.28
CA GLU A 24 -1.43 -6.94 14.41
C GLU A 24 -2.50 -7.20 13.34
N GLU A 25 -3.27 -6.17 12.97
CA GLU A 25 -4.29 -6.23 11.92
C GLU A 25 -3.65 -6.57 10.57
N LEU A 26 -2.60 -5.84 10.19
CA LEU A 26 -1.87 -6.08 8.94
C LEU A 26 -1.19 -7.44 8.94
N ARG A 27 -0.61 -7.86 10.08
CA ARG A 27 -0.05 -9.21 10.24
C ARG A 27 -1.11 -10.29 10.08
N GLY A 28 -2.30 -10.09 10.63
CA GLY A 28 -3.45 -10.99 10.48
C GLY A 28 -3.84 -11.16 9.01
N LEU A 29 -3.92 -10.05 8.26
CA LEU A 29 -4.17 -10.08 6.83
C LEU A 29 -3.10 -10.87 6.08
N LEU A 30 -1.82 -10.70 6.41
CA LEU A 30 -0.69 -11.42 5.79
C LEU A 30 -0.65 -12.92 6.10
N LEU A 31 -1.38 -13.42 7.11
CA LEU A 31 -1.53 -14.86 7.32
C LEU A 31 -2.31 -15.52 6.17
N ASN A 32 -3.19 -14.75 5.49
CA ASN A 32 -3.96 -15.26 4.37
C ASN A 32 -3.03 -15.64 3.20
N PRO A 33 -3.04 -16.92 2.78
CA PRO A 33 -2.18 -17.37 1.68
C PRO A 33 -2.56 -16.68 0.37
N HIS A 34 -3.84 -16.37 0.15
CA HIS A 34 -4.31 -15.67 -1.04
C HIS A 34 -3.71 -14.27 -1.15
N LEU A 35 -3.76 -13.48 -0.07
CA LEU A 35 -3.16 -12.13 -0.06
C LEU A 35 -1.67 -12.18 -0.37
N ARG A 36 -0.93 -13.12 0.24
CA ARG A 36 0.50 -13.31 -0.06
C ARG A 36 0.75 -13.63 -1.54
N GLN A 37 -0.10 -14.44 -2.17
CA GLN A 37 0.00 -14.72 -3.59
C GLN A 37 -0.28 -13.49 -4.45
N LEU A 38 -1.27 -12.66 -4.07
CA LEU A 38 -1.53 -11.39 -4.75
C LEU A 38 -0.32 -10.47 -4.66
N LEU A 39 0.25 -10.29 -3.47
CA LEU A 39 1.44 -9.47 -3.26
C LEU A 39 2.66 -9.96 -4.06
N LEU A 40 2.92 -11.27 -4.05
CA LEU A 40 4.00 -11.87 -4.85
C LEU A 40 3.76 -11.69 -6.36
N SER A 41 2.51 -11.76 -6.81
CA SER A 41 2.15 -11.54 -8.21
C SER A 41 2.41 -10.09 -8.61
N VAL A 42 2.09 -9.11 -7.76
CA VAL A 42 2.42 -7.69 -8.00
C VAL A 42 3.93 -7.47 -8.02
N ASP A 43 4.67 -8.08 -7.09
CA ASP A 43 6.11 -7.91 -7.01
C ASP A 43 6.83 -8.42 -8.29
N GLN A 44 6.38 -9.56 -8.81
CA GLN A 44 6.94 -10.22 -10.00
C GLN A 44 6.35 -9.73 -11.33
N ALA A 45 5.27 -8.93 -11.30
CA ALA A 45 4.61 -8.47 -12.52
C ALA A 45 5.46 -7.50 -13.32
N GLN A 46 5.47 -7.70 -14.64
CA GLN A 46 6.05 -6.75 -15.59
C GLN A 46 5.25 -5.44 -15.64
N ASP A 47 3.93 -5.51 -15.50
CA ASP A 47 3.03 -4.36 -15.42
C ASP A 47 2.31 -4.34 -14.06
N LYS A 48 2.99 -3.71 -13.07
CA LYS A 48 2.51 -3.59 -11.69
C LYS A 48 1.25 -2.72 -11.62
N SER A 49 1.19 -1.64 -12.39
CA SER A 49 0.08 -0.69 -12.40
C SER A 49 -1.23 -1.36 -12.82
N SER A 50 -1.20 -2.14 -13.91
CA SER A 50 -2.37 -2.87 -14.38
C SER A 50 -2.81 -3.95 -13.38
N LEU A 51 -1.85 -4.65 -12.77
CA LEU A 51 -2.16 -5.72 -11.83
C LEU A 51 -2.71 -5.19 -10.50
N VAL A 52 -2.14 -4.10 -9.98
CA VAL A 52 -2.67 -3.42 -8.79
C VAL A 52 -4.10 -2.94 -9.05
N ARG A 53 -4.38 -2.31 -10.20
CA ARG A 53 -5.76 -1.90 -10.55
C ARG A 53 -6.74 -3.07 -10.56
N LYS A 54 -6.32 -4.22 -11.07
CA LYS A 54 -7.12 -5.45 -11.04
C LYS A 54 -7.35 -5.93 -9.61
N PHE A 55 -6.31 -5.94 -8.78
CA PHE A 55 -6.41 -6.39 -7.40
C PHE A 55 -7.15 -5.40 -6.49
N MET A 56 -7.26 -4.13 -6.86
CA MET A 56 -8.16 -3.18 -6.19
C MET A 56 -9.65 -3.55 -6.34
N GLN A 57 -10.01 -4.57 -7.11
CA GLN A 57 -11.36 -5.16 -7.12
C GLN A 57 -11.51 -6.31 -6.11
N GLU A 58 -10.42 -6.82 -5.55
CA GLU A 58 -10.41 -7.89 -4.56
C GLU A 58 -10.55 -7.29 -3.16
N PRO A 59 -11.60 -7.62 -2.38
CA PRO A 59 -11.85 -7.00 -1.07
C PRO A 59 -10.68 -7.20 -0.10
N LEU A 60 -10.03 -8.37 -0.16
CA LEU A 60 -8.87 -8.68 0.68
C LEU A 60 -7.66 -7.79 0.38
N PHE A 61 -7.45 -7.44 -0.88
CA PHE A 61 -6.33 -6.58 -1.28
C PHE A 61 -6.62 -5.11 -0.95
N VAL A 62 -7.88 -4.68 -1.09
CA VAL A 62 -8.32 -3.35 -0.68
C VAL A 62 -8.16 -3.16 0.83
N GLU A 63 -8.59 -4.13 1.64
CA GLU A 63 -8.44 -4.10 3.10
C GLU A 63 -6.96 -4.03 3.51
N PHE A 64 -6.10 -4.78 2.83
CA PHE A 64 -4.65 -4.69 3.04
C PHE A 64 -4.10 -3.31 2.68
N ALA A 65 -4.48 -2.76 1.53
CA ALA A 65 -4.03 -1.44 1.10
C ALA A 65 -4.47 -0.36 2.07
N ASP A 66 -5.73 -0.39 2.49
CA ASP A 66 -6.29 0.56 3.46
C ASP A 66 -5.57 0.48 4.81
N CYS A 67 -5.28 -0.73 5.31
CA CYS A 67 -4.46 -0.91 6.51
C CYS A 67 -3.06 -0.30 6.35
N CYS A 68 -2.41 -0.51 5.19
CA CYS A 68 -1.10 0.07 4.93
C CYS A 68 -1.18 1.61 4.95
N LEU A 69 -2.14 2.18 4.23
CA LEU A 69 -2.34 3.62 4.11
C LEU A 69 -2.58 4.27 5.46
N ARG A 70 -3.45 3.72 6.31
CA ARG A 70 -3.68 4.24 7.68
C ARG A 70 -2.41 4.33 8.54
N ILE A 71 -1.43 3.46 8.30
CA ILE A 71 -0.16 3.43 9.06
C ILE A 71 0.88 4.38 8.45
N VAL A 72 0.92 4.49 7.13
CA VAL A 72 1.98 5.26 6.43
C VAL A 72 1.56 6.70 6.13
N GLU A 73 0.26 6.97 6.00
CA GLU A 73 -0.25 8.31 5.78
C GLU A 73 -0.08 9.16 7.04
N PRO A 74 0.38 10.41 6.90
CA PRO A 74 0.38 11.35 8.02
C PRO A 74 -1.06 11.60 8.49
N PRO A 75 -1.28 11.88 9.79
CA PRO A 75 -2.63 12.06 10.36
C PRO A 75 -3.45 13.24 9.81
N GLU A 76 -2.96 14.02 8.85
CA GLU A 76 -3.68 15.17 8.30
C GLU A 76 -3.37 15.37 6.82
N LYS A 77 -4.33 15.03 5.97
CA LYS A 77 -4.98 15.96 5.05
C LYS A 77 -6.43 15.49 4.86
N GLU A 78 -7.28 15.84 5.81
CA GLU A 78 -8.69 16.06 5.47
C GLU A 78 -8.66 17.05 4.30
N ASN A 79 -9.03 16.60 3.10
CA ASN A 79 -9.28 17.49 1.98
C ASN A 79 -10.46 18.37 2.40
N VAL A 80 -10.18 19.48 3.07
CA VAL A 80 -11.07 20.62 3.12
C VAL A 80 -11.27 21.06 1.67
N LEU A 81 -12.31 20.50 1.04
CA LEU A 81 -12.84 21.00 -0.22
C LEU A 81 -13.23 22.47 0.06
N PRO A 82 -12.62 23.46 -0.61
CA PRO A 82 -13.18 24.81 -0.58
C PRO A 82 -14.54 24.75 -1.29
N GLU A 83 -15.59 25.19 -0.59
CA GLU A 83 -16.94 25.40 -1.14
C GLU A 83 -16.95 26.32 -2.37
#